data_AF-A0A1X3G3F6-F1
#
_entry.id   AF-A0A1X3G3F6-F1
#
_cell.length_a   1.000
_cell.length_b   1.000
_cell.length_c   1.000
_cell.angle_alpha   90.00
_cell.angle_beta   90.00
_cell.angle_gamma   90.00
#
_symmetry.space_group_name_H-M   'P 1'
#
loop_
_entity.id
_entity.type
_entity.pdbx_description
1 polymer ?
#
loop_
_entity_poly.entity_id
_entity_poly.type
_entity_poly.pdbx_seq_one_letter_code
_entity_poly.pdbx_strand_id
1 'polypeptide(L)'
;MTKDIVGIDAIRGPGHDVNPNKTQPESWRLAIAVAIGCGLVGLALRYVAREHATDDAIQHLIPWYVFARDHGVAGLAEAFTNYTPFYSYLLLIAARFDWLGEPLSLVKAISAVFELGCAITVAQIVWRATKLPLRASLAFCA
;
A
#
# COMPACT_ATOMS: atom_id res chain seq x y z
N MET A 1 39.62 27.86 63.79
CA MET A 1 38.54 28.34 62.92
C MET A 1 38.05 27.14 62.12
N THR A 2 36.85 26.70 62.45
CA THR A 2 36.22 25.43 62.11
C THR A 2 35.66 25.43 60.68
N LYS A 3 35.77 24.32 59.97
CA LYS A 3 34.72 23.85 59.04
C LYS A 3 34.90 22.36 58.74
N ASP A 4 34.04 21.57 59.38
CA ASP A 4 33.63 20.25 58.94
C ASP A 4 32.99 20.32 57.55
N ILE A 5 32.93 19.19 56.84
CA ILE A 5 31.71 18.60 56.25
C ILE A 5 32.09 17.33 55.45
N VAL A 6 31.85 16.18 56.09
CA VAL A 6 31.00 15.07 55.63
C VAL A 6 31.10 14.66 54.15
N GLY A 7 31.44 13.38 53.94
CA GLY A 7 31.42 12.72 52.64
C GLY A 7 30.03 12.56 52.04
N ILE A 8 30.00 12.49 50.71
CA ILE A 8 28.87 11.98 49.94
C ILE A 8 29.42 10.88 49.03
N ASP A 9 29.49 9.69 49.62
CA ASP A 9 29.81 8.41 48.98
C ASP A 9 28.51 7.76 48.43
N ALA A 10 27.65 8.56 47.78
CA ALA A 10 26.27 8.16 47.55
C ALA A 10 25.59 8.75 46.30
N ILE A 11 26.28 8.92 45.16
CA ILE A 11 25.60 9.13 43.86
C ILE A 11 26.41 8.49 42.71
N ARG A 12 26.53 7.17 42.68
CA ARG A 12 26.84 6.44 41.44
C ARG A 12 26.07 5.13 41.44
N GLY A 13 24.81 5.20 41.02
CA GLY A 13 23.99 4.02 40.80
C GLY A 13 24.62 3.09 39.76
N PRO A 14 24.45 1.77 39.86
CA PRO A 14 24.88 0.81 38.84
C PRO A 14 23.87 0.88 37.68
N GLY A 15 23.99 1.91 36.87
CA GLY A 15 23.17 2.14 35.69
C GLY A 15 23.97 1.94 34.41
N HIS A 16 24.59 0.77 34.24
CA HIS A 16 25.23 0.45 32.97
C HIS A 16 25.16 -1.02 32.58
N ASP A 17 23.95 -1.58 32.60
CA ASP A 17 23.62 -2.73 31.76
C ASP A 17 23.00 -2.22 30.45
N VAL A 18 23.84 -1.65 29.59
CA VAL A 18 23.52 -1.58 28.16
C VAL A 18 23.73 -2.98 27.63
N ASN A 19 22.70 -3.83 27.76
CA ASN A 19 22.65 -5.08 27.03
C ASN A 19 22.44 -4.71 25.54
N PRO A 20 23.43 -4.90 24.65
CA PRO A 20 23.29 -4.58 23.23
C PRO A 20 22.40 -5.61 22.51
N ASN A 21 21.93 -6.64 23.22
CA ASN A 21 21.05 -7.67 22.69
C ASN A 21 19.58 -7.17 22.67
N LYS A 22 19.34 -6.01 22.05
CA LYS A 22 17.98 -5.60 21.68
C LYS A 22 17.48 -6.59 20.64
N THR A 23 16.36 -7.21 20.95
CA THR A 23 15.52 -8.17 20.21
C THR A 23 15.03 -7.65 18.85
N GLN A 24 15.96 -7.27 17.98
CA GLN A 24 15.72 -6.70 16.65
C GLN A 24 15.49 -7.73 15.51
N PRO A 25 15.78 -9.05 15.60
CA PRO A 25 15.55 -9.96 14.46
C PRO A 25 14.11 -10.44 14.27
N GLU A 26 13.36 -10.74 15.33
CA GLU A 26 12.10 -11.49 15.20
C GLU A 26 10.92 -10.65 14.72
N SER A 27 10.75 -9.45 15.27
CA SER A 27 9.60 -8.60 14.94
C SER A 27 9.59 -8.15 13.48
N TRP A 28 10.76 -7.97 12.87
CA TRP A 28 10.90 -7.62 11.46
C TRP A 28 10.60 -8.80 10.54
N ARG A 29 11.10 -10.00 10.88
CA ARG A 29 10.78 -11.23 10.14
C ARG A 29 9.28 -11.51 10.15
N LEU A 30 8.66 -11.38 11.32
CA LEU A 30 7.21 -11.53 11.47
C LEU A 30 6.45 -10.48 10.65
N ALA A 31 6.86 -9.21 10.71
CA ALA A 31 6.23 -8.14 9.93
C ALA A 31 6.30 -8.38 8.42
N ILE A 32 7.44 -8.85 7.92
CA ILE A 32 7.60 -9.25 6.51
C ILE A 32 6.68 -10.42 6.18
N ALA A 33 6.68 -11.48 7.01
CA ALA A 33 5.84 -12.65 6.78
C ALA A 33 4.35 -12.29 6.73
N VAL A 34 3.89 -11.40 7.62
CA VAL A 34 2.52 -10.86 7.64
C VAL A 34 2.22 -10.10 6.35
N ALA A 35 3.08 -9.15 5.96
CA ALA A 35 2.86 -8.35 4.76
C ALA A 35 2.82 -9.20 3.48
N ILE A 36 3.75 -10.16 3.34
CA ILE A 36 3.78 -11.11 2.21
C ILE A 36 2.52 -11.98 2.23
N GLY A 37 2.18 -12.55 3.40
CA GLY A 37 1.00 -13.40 3.56
C GLY A 37 -0.29 -12.67 3.15
N CYS A 38 -0.51 -11.46 3.67
CA CYS A 38 -1.65 -10.61 3.28
C CYS A 38 -1.64 -10.30 1.78
N GLY A 39 -0.49 -9.94 1.22
CA GLY A 39 -0.36 -9.65 -0.21
C GLY A 39 -0.74 -10.84 -1.09
N LEU A 40 -0.27 -12.04 -0.74
CA LEU A 40 -0.60 -13.28 -1.45
C LEU A 40 -2.09 -13.64 -1.32
N VAL A 41 -2.67 -13.50 -0.12
CA VAL A 41 -4.11 -13.71 0.10
C VAL A 41 -4.91 -12.71 -0.73
N GLY A 42 -4.55 -11.43 -0.73
CA GLY A 42 -5.19 -10.41 -1.55
C GLY A 42 -5.08 -10.67 -3.06
N LEU A 43 -3.96 -11.23 -3.52
CA LEU A 43 -3.79 -11.63 -4.92
C LEU A 43 -4.68 -12.84 -5.27
N ALA A 44 -4.73 -13.83 -4.39
CA ALA A 44 -5.58 -15.01 -4.56
C ALA A 44 -7.07 -14.64 -4.60
N LEU A 45 -7.53 -13.76 -3.69
CA LEU A 45 -8.90 -13.26 -3.70
C LEU A 45 -9.24 -12.51 -4.98
N ARG A 46 -8.35 -11.65 -5.48
CA ARG A 46 -8.53 -10.97 -6.76
C ARG A 46 -8.59 -11.95 -7.93
N TYR A 47 -7.76 -13.01 -7.91
CA TYR A 47 -7.80 -14.04 -8.94
C TYR A 47 -9.12 -14.83 -8.94
N VAL A 48 -9.65 -15.17 -7.77
CA VAL A 48 -10.96 -15.82 -7.63
C VAL A 48 -12.09 -14.90 -8.12
N ALA A 49 -12.02 -13.61 -7.77
CA ALA A 49 -13.02 -12.62 -8.16
C ALA A 49 -12.78 -12.00 -9.56
N ARG A 50 -11.86 -12.52 -10.36
CA ARG A 50 -11.42 -11.86 -11.61
C ARG A 50 -12.55 -11.72 -12.63
N GLU A 51 -13.43 -12.71 -12.73
CA GLU A 51 -14.53 -12.74 -13.71
C GLU A 51 -15.80 -12.03 -13.20
N HIS A 52 -15.87 -11.73 -11.91
CA HIS A 52 -17.01 -11.05 -11.32
C HIS A 52 -17.11 -9.60 -11.81
N ALA A 53 -18.14 -9.24 -12.56
CA ALA A 53 -18.41 -7.87 -12.99
C ALA A 53 -19.54 -7.27 -12.16
N THR A 54 -19.34 -6.06 -11.64
CA THR A 54 -20.40 -5.26 -11.04
C THR A 54 -21.22 -4.58 -12.12
N ASP A 55 -22.43 -4.13 -11.79
CA ASP A 55 -23.27 -3.38 -12.72
C ASP A 55 -22.56 -2.12 -13.23
N ASP A 56 -21.86 -1.38 -12.36
CA ASP A 56 -21.03 -0.24 -12.75
C ASP A 56 -19.92 -0.63 -13.75
N ALA A 57 -19.30 -1.79 -13.57
CA ALA A 57 -18.27 -2.25 -14.51
C ALA A 57 -18.87 -2.51 -15.89
N ILE A 58 -20.05 -3.11 -15.95
CA ILE A 58 -20.74 -3.44 -17.20
C ILE A 58 -21.29 -2.18 -17.89
N GLN A 59 -21.92 -1.29 -17.13
CA GLN A 59 -22.61 -0.11 -17.66
C GLN A 59 -21.65 1.04 -17.99
N HIS A 60 -20.49 1.10 -17.34
CA HIS A 60 -19.61 2.25 -17.42
C HIS A 60 -18.16 1.88 -17.71
N LEU A 61 -17.50 1.14 -16.81
CA LEU A 61 -16.04 1.01 -16.87
C LEU A 61 -15.56 0.26 -18.11
N ILE A 62 -16.24 -0.83 -18.48
CA ILE A 62 -15.93 -1.59 -19.70
C ILE A 62 -16.20 -0.75 -20.95
N PRO A 63 -17.38 -0.12 -21.13
CA PRO A 63 -17.62 0.79 -22.26
C PRO A 63 -16.59 1.92 -22.39
N TRP A 64 -16.19 2.54 -21.29
CA TRP A 64 -15.19 3.60 -21.30
C TRP A 64 -13.81 3.09 -21.72
N TYR A 65 -13.42 1.92 -21.23
CA TYR A 65 -12.17 1.28 -21.65
C TYR A 65 -12.20 0.96 -23.15
N VAL A 66 -13.29 0.36 -23.64
CA VAL A 66 -13.46 0.02 -25.06
C VAL A 66 -13.39 1.29 -25.92
N PHE A 67 -14.07 2.36 -25.50
CA PHE A 67 -14.00 3.65 -26.17
C PHE A 67 -12.57 4.19 -26.24
N ALA A 68 -11.85 4.20 -25.12
CA ALA A 68 -10.47 4.66 -25.04
C ALA A 68 -9.53 3.83 -25.92
N ARG A 69 -9.71 2.51 -25.96
CA ARG A 69 -8.95 1.60 -26.84
C ARG A 69 -9.19 1.90 -28.31
N ASP A 70 -10.45 2.05 -28.70
CA ASP A 70 -10.83 2.16 -30.11
C ASP A 70 -10.51 3.55 -30.69
N HIS A 71 -10.58 4.61 -29.88
CA HIS A 71 -10.36 6.00 -30.33
C HIS A 71 -8.97 6.56 -29.99
N GLY A 72 -8.27 5.94 -29.04
CA GLY A 72 -6.98 6.41 -28.57
C GLY A 72 -7.01 7.86 -28.07
N VAL A 73 -5.90 8.58 -28.26
CA VAL A 73 -5.74 9.97 -27.78
C VAL A 73 -6.79 10.92 -28.37
N ALA A 74 -7.24 10.67 -29.61
CA ALA A 74 -8.28 11.49 -30.24
C ALA A 74 -9.61 11.44 -29.47
N GLY A 75 -9.89 10.33 -28.77
CA GLY A 75 -11.07 10.18 -27.93
C GLY A 75 -11.12 11.14 -26.72
N LEU A 76 -10.00 11.79 -26.36
CA LEU A 76 -9.99 12.79 -25.28
C LEU A 76 -10.72 14.08 -25.63
N ALA A 77 -11.05 14.30 -26.91
CA ALA A 77 -11.92 15.40 -27.32
C ALA A 77 -13.38 15.17 -26.91
N GLU A 78 -13.75 13.92 -26.60
CA GLU A 78 -15.10 13.51 -26.23
C GLU A 78 -15.24 13.31 -24.72
N ALA A 79 -16.40 13.67 -24.17
CA ALA A 79 -16.71 13.47 -22.76
C ALA A 79 -17.17 12.02 -22.48
N PHE A 80 -16.34 11.03 -22.81
CA PHE A 80 -16.73 9.61 -22.75
C PHE A 80 -16.74 9.03 -21.33
N THR A 81 -16.15 9.70 -20.35
CA THR A 81 -16.20 9.32 -18.92
C THR A 81 -16.83 10.45 -18.09
N ASN A 82 -17.54 10.12 -17.01
CA ASN A 82 -17.99 11.09 -16.00
C ASN A 82 -16.97 11.30 -14.85
N TYR A 83 -15.79 10.70 -14.94
CA TYR A 83 -14.68 10.90 -14.00
C TYR A 83 -13.81 12.11 -14.38
N THR A 84 -12.91 12.49 -13.47
CA THR A 84 -11.89 13.50 -13.77
C THR A 84 -10.96 13.03 -14.91
N PRO A 85 -10.35 13.95 -15.69
CA PRO A 85 -9.53 13.60 -16.85
C PRO A 85 -8.39 12.62 -16.57
N PHE A 86 -7.91 12.60 -15.32
CA PHE A 86 -6.87 11.66 -14.89
C PHE A 86 -7.26 10.20 -15.14
N TYR A 87 -8.52 9.82 -14.91
CA TYR A 87 -8.97 8.45 -15.15
C TYR A 87 -8.99 8.11 -16.65
N SER A 88 -9.39 9.05 -17.51
CA SER A 88 -9.35 8.87 -18.96
C SER A 88 -7.93 8.58 -19.46
N TYR A 89 -6.91 9.23 -18.88
CA TYR A 89 -5.50 8.93 -19.20
C TYR A 89 -5.08 7.53 -18.75
N LEU A 90 -5.54 7.08 -17.58
CA LEU A 90 -5.28 5.72 -17.10
C LEU A 90 -5.90 4.66 -18.03
N LEU A 91 -7.11 4.90 -18.54
CA LEU A 91 -7.75 4.03 -19.52
C LEU A 91 -6.94 3.95 -20.82
N LEU A 92 -6.43 5.09 -21.32
CA LEU A 92 -5.57 5.11 -22.51
C LEU A 92 -4.27 4.34 -22.31
N ILE A 93 -3.64 4.48 -21.13
CA ILE A 93 -2.44 3.72 -20.78
C ILE A 93 -2.77 2.22 -20.70
N ALA A 94 -3.86 1.86 -20.02
CA ALA A 94 -4.31 0.46 -19.89
C ALA A 94 -4.62 -0.16 -21.27
N ALA A 95 -5.23 0.59 -22.18
CA ALA A 95 -5.50 0.16 -23.55
C ALA A 95 -4.23 -0.16 -24.36
N ARG A 96 -3.05 0.33 -23.95
CA ARG A 96 -1.77 -0.10 -24.56
C ARG A 96 -1.39 -1.55 -24.24
N PHE A 97 -2.03 -2.11 -23.24
CA PHE A 97 -1.83 -3.47 -22.75
C PHE A 97 -3.04 -4.37 -23.04
N ASP A 98 -3.89 -4.01 -24.01
CA ASP A 98 -5.08 -4.79 -24.38
C ASP A 98 -4.78 -6.27 -24.68
N TRP A 99 -3.59 -6.55 -25.21
CA TRP A 99 -3.13 -7.92 -25.48
C TRP A 99 -2.85 -8.77 -24.22
N LEU A 100 -2.81 -8.17 -23.02
CA LEU A 100 -2.57 -8.87 -21.75
C LEU A 100 -3.85 -9.43 -21.10
N GLY A 101 -5.04 -9.06 -21.57
CA GLY A 101 -6.28 -9.60 -21.03
C GLY A 101 -7.53 -8.85 -21.44
N GLU A 102 -8.69 -9.37 -21.02
CA GLU A 102 -9.99 -8.78 -21.32
C GLU A 102 -10.17 -7.39 -20.69
N PRO A 103 -11.01 -6.51 -21.28
CA PRO A 103 -11.31 -5.17 -20.77
C PRO A 103 -11.58 -5.11 -19.26
N LEU A 104 -12.41 -6.03 -18.75
CA LEU A 104 -12.73 -6.12 -17.31
C LEU A 104 -11.47 -6.29 -16.46
N SER A 105 -10.53 -7.14 -16.91
CA SER A 105 -9.29 -7.41 -16.18
C SER A 105 -8.37 -6.20 -16.17
N LEU A 106 -8.28 -5.48 -17.30
CA LEU A 106 -7.43 -4.30 -17.42
C LEU A 106 -7.98 -3.10 -16.63
N VAL A 107 -9.30 -2.91 -16.63
CA VAL A 107 -9.95 -1.93 -15.75
C VAL A 107 -9.70 -2.26 -14.28
N LYS A 108 -9.87 -3.52 -13.88
CA LYS A 108 -9.60 -3.94 -12.49
C LYS A 108 -8.12 -3.80 -12.11
N ALA A 109 -7.20 -3.95 -13.06
CA ALA A 109 -5.78 -3.74 -12.82
C ALA A 109 -5.48 -2.29 -12.43
N ILE A 110 -6.19 -1.31 -12.99
CA ILE A 110 -6.09 0.09 -12.55
C ILE A 110 -6.42 0.18 -11.05
N SER A 111 -7.59 -0.32 -10.64
CA SER A 111 -7.99 -0.32 -9.22
C SER A 111 -6.97 -1.03 -8.33
N ALA A 112 -6.47 -2.20 -8.76
CA ALA A 112 -5.49 -2.97 -8.00
C ALA A 112 -4.18 -2.21 -7.75
N VAL A 113 -3.70 -1.44 -8.74
CA VAL A 113 -2.50 -0.60 -8.59
C VAL A 113 -2.73 0.52 -7.58
N PHE A 114 -3.89 1.19 -7.61
CA PHE A 114 -4.21 2.24 -6.65
C PHE A 114 -4.44 1.70 -5.24
N GLU A 115 -5.12 0.56 -5.10
CA GLU A 115 -5.28 -0.13 -3.81
C GLU A 115 -3.92 -0.49 -3.20
N LEU A 116 -3.00 -1.04 -4.00
CA LEU A 116 -1.63 -1.33 -3.55
C LEU A 116 -0.88 -0.05 -3.16
N GLY A 117 -1.00 1.02 -3.95
CA GLY A 117 -0.42 2.32 -3.64
C GLY A 117 -0.93 2.91 -2.33
N CYS A 118 -2.24 2.79 -2.07
CA CYS A 118 -2.87 3.18 -0.81
C CYS A 118 -2.31 2.35 0.35
N ALA A 119 -2.27 1.02 0.23
CA ALA A 119 -1.75 0.13 1.27
C ALA A 119 -0.30 0.46 1.64
N ILE A 120 0.56 0.70 0.63
CA ILE A 120 1.95 1.12 0.84
C ILE A 120 2.00 2.48 1.55
N THR A 121 1.20 3.45 1.11
CA THR A 121 1.19 4.80 1.68
C THR A 121 0.77 4.78 3.14
N VAL A 122 -0.28 4.05 3.49
CA VAL A 122 -0.75 3.90 4.87
C VAL A 122 0.30 3.19 5.74
N ALA A 123 0.91 2.12 5.23
CA ALA A 123 2.03 1.46 5.91
C ALA A 123 3.21 2.41 6.17
N GLN A 124 3.56 3.27 5.22
CA GLN A 124 4.61 4.28 5.39
C GLN A 124 4.24 5.33 6.43
N ILE A 125 2.99 5.79 6.48
CA ILE A 125 2.50 6.72 7.50
C ILE A 125 2.65 6.08 8.89
N VAL A 126 2.18 4.85 9.06
CA VAL A 126 2.26 4.13 10.35
C VAL A 126 3.70 3.83 10.75
N TRP A 127 4.56 3.46 9.81
CA TRP A 127 5.98 3.28 10.06
C TRP A 127 6.63 4.59 10.54
N ARG A 128 6.36 5.71 9.86
CA ARG A 128 6.92 7.02 10.22
C ARG A 128 6.47 7.48 11.60
N ALA A 129 5.21 7.22 11.96
CA ALA A 129 4.64 7.62 13.25
C ALA A 129 5.08 6.70 14.41
N THR A 130 5.19 5.39 14.19
CA THR A 130 5.36 4.43 15.29
C THR A 130 6.76 3.82 15.37
N LYS A 131 7.50 3.77 14.25
CA LYS A 131 8.77 3.03 14.11
C LYS A 131 8.67 1.54 14.49
N LEU A 132 7.45 0.98 14.50
CA LEU A 132 7.18 -0.41 14.83
C LEU A 132 6.82 -1.18 13.56
N PRO A 133 7.63 -2.18 13.14
CA PRO A 133 7.47 -2.83 11.84
C PRO A 133 6.16 -3.62 11.76
N LEU A 134 5.76 -4.28 12.86
CA LEU A 134 4.52 -5.03 12.92
C LEU A 134 3.27 -4.14 12.76
N ARG A 135 3.29 -2.91 13.28
CA ARG A 135 2.18 -1.97 13.08
C ARG A 135 2.08 -1.52 11.63
N ALA A 136 3.22 -1.27 10.99
CA ALA A 136 3.28 -0.91 9.58
C ALA A 136 2.81 -2.07 8.68
N SER A 137 3.17 -3.32 8.98
CA SER A 137 2.70 -4.48 8.22
C SER A 137 1.19 -4.71 8.39
N LEU A 138 0.63 -4.51 9.60
CA LEU A 138 -0.81 -4.58 9.80
C LEU A 138 -1.55 -3.48 9.03
N ALA A 139 -0.98 -2.28 8.98
CA ALA A 139 -1.53 -1.15 8.24
C ALA A 139 -1.46 -1.35 6.72
N PHE A 140 -0.50 -2.13 6.22
CA PHE A 140 -0.47 -2.58 4.83
C PHE A 140 -1.58 -3.57 4.50
N CYS A 141 -2.02 -4.37 5.47
CA CYS A 141 -3.06 -5.38 5.28
C CYS A 141 -4.50 -4.84 5.43
N ALA A 142 -4.66 -3.60 5.90
CA ALA A 142 -5.95 -2.96 6.16
C ALA A 142 -6.51 -2.31 4.89
#